data_AF-A0A094HVN0-F1
#
_entry.id   AF-A0A094HVN0-F1
#
_cell.length_a   1.000
_cell.length_b   1.000
_cell.length_c   1.000
_cell.angle_alpha   90.00
_cell.angle_beta   90.00
_cell.angle_gamma   90.00
#
_symmetry.space_group_name_H-M   'P 1'
#
loop_
_entity.id
_entity.type
_entity.pdbx_description
1 polymer ?
#
loop_
_entity_poly.entity_id
_entity_poly.type
_entity_poly.pdbx_seq_one_letter_code
_entity_poly.pdbx_strand_id
1 'polypeptide(L)'
;MHPTNRLKSSRYEADIQDAIQSLKDSSFSSVRAAAYHFKVSRDTLRRRMAGGNSRAQAREINQILSNAEEKTLVRWITRYTRAGSPMTPSLLKELAELIRRQRVRRVLGNEAVVNTTPPIGHEWLYRFRNQHLTV
;
A
#
# COMPACT_ATOMS: atom_id res chain seq x y z
N MET A 1 0.24 23.01 11.72
CA MET A 1 -0.07 21.64 11.23
C MET A 1 1.13 20.73 11.50
N HIS A 2 0.98 19.70 12.34
CA HIS A 2 2.06 18.73 12.59
C HIS A 2 1.97 17.57 11.58
N PRO A 3 3.06 17.19 10.89
CA PRO A 3 3.04 16.04 9.99
C PRO A 3 2.70 14.77 10.79
N THR A 4 1.64 14.10 10.38
CA THR A 4 1.16 12.87 11.03
C THR A 4 2.24 11.78 11.00
N ASN A 5 2.20 10.85 11.95
CA ASN A 5 3.14 9.72 12.04
C ASN A 5 3.21 8.90 10.74
N ARG A 6 2.14 8.92 9.92
CA ARG A 6 2.05 8.26 8.62
C ARG A 6 2.85 8.96 7.52
N LEU A 7 2.84 10.29 7.47
CA LEU A 7 3.68 11.03 6.51
C LEU A 7 5.17 10.83 6.83
N LYS A 8 5.50 10.82 8.13
CA LYS A 8 6.86 10.49 8.60
C LYS A 8 7.26 9.07 8.22
N SER A 9 6.37 8.08 8.37
CA SER A 9 6.66 6.69 7.99
C SER A 9 6.84 6.50 6.49
N SER A 10 6.03 7.19 5.67
CA SER A 10 6.11 7.14 4.21
C SER A 10 7.39 7.78 3.69
N ARG A 11 7.78 8.94 4.23
CA ARG A 11 9.02 9.61 3.84
C ARG A 11 10.25 8.78 4.20
N TYR A 12 10.27 8.22 5.42
CA TYR A 12 11.35 7.35 5.86
C TYR A 12 11.49 6.09 4.98
N GLU A 13 10.38 5.53 4.50
CA GLU A 13 10.45 4.40 3.57
C GLU A 13 10.98 4.82 2.18
N ALA A 14 10.63 6.02 1.70
CA ALA A 14 11.19 6.57 0.46
C ALA A 14 12.71 6.76 0.59
N ASP A 15 13.17 7.34 1.71
CA ASP A 15 14.61 7.53 1.99
C ASP A 15 15.36 6.18 2.01
N ILE A 16 14.73 5.10 2.50
CA ILE A 16 15.30 3.74 2.44
C ILE A 16 15.40 3.25 0.98
N GLN A 17 14.37 3.47 0.15
CA GLN A 17 14.41 3.04 -1.25
C GLN A 17 15.47 3.78 -2.04
N ASP A 18 15.58 5.10 -1.84
CA ASP A 18 16.60 5.92 -2.48
C ASP A 18 18.01 5.49 -2.05
N ALA A 19 18.20 5.15 -0.77
CA ALA A 19 19.46 4.59 -0.28
C ALA A 19 19.80 3.24 -0.91
N ILE A 20 18.82 2.34 -1.07
CA ILE A 20 19.04 1.04 -1.74
C ILE A 20 19.38 1.24 -3.20
N GLN A 21 18.67 2.13 -3.90
CA GLN A 21 18.89 2.40 -5.31
C GLN A 21 20.28 3.02 -5.54
N SER A 22 20.66 4.02 -4.74
CA SER A 22 21.98 4.64 -4.80
C SER A 22 23.13 3.67 -4.54
N LEU A 23 22.91 2.63 -3.72
CA LEU A 23 23.89 1.55 -3.52
C LEU A 23 23.98 0.60 -4.72
N LYS A 24 22.84 0.30 -5.38
CA LYS A 24 22.82 -0.51 -6.60
C LYS A 24 23.50 0.21 -7.77
N ASP A 25 23.31 1.52 -7.85
CA ASP A 25 23.89 2.38 -8.88
C ASP A 25 25.37 2.71 -8.58
N SER A 26 25.95 2.14 -7.52
CA SER A 26 27.33 2.37 -7.07
C SER A 26 27.66 3.82 -6.71
N SER A 27 26.65 4.68 -6.50
CA SER A 27 26.79 6.08 -6.07
C SER A 27 27.38 6.22 -4.66
N PHE A 28 27.26 5.18 -3.83
CA PHE A 28 27.90 5.11 -2.52
C PHE A 28 28.75 3.84 -2.41
N SER A 29 29.96 4.00 -1.85
CA SER A 29 30.92 2.91 -1.65
C SER A 29 30.56 1.95 -0.51
N SER A 30 29.63 2.32 0.37
CA SER A 30 29.24 1.47 1.49
C SER A 30 27.82 1.74 1.99
N VAL A 31 27.20 0.70 2.57
CA VAL A 31 25.90 0.78 3.26
C VAL A 31 25.91 1.85 4.35
N ARG A 32 27.04 2.03 5.04
CA ARG A 32 27.18 3.04 6.10
C ARG A 32 27.13 4.47 5.55
N ALA A 33 27.79 4.73 4.43
CA ALA A 33 27.80 6.04 3.78
C ALA A 33 26.40 6.41 3.26
N ALA A 34 25.72 5.49 2.57
CA ALA A 34 24.36 5.69 2.12
C ALA A 34 23.39 5.91 3.31
N ALA A 35 23.47 5.07 4.35
CA ALA A 35 22.64 5.21 5.54
C ALA A 35 22.79 6.59 6.22
N TYR A 36 24.02 7.10 6.31
CA TYR A 36 24.29 8.42 6.86
C TYR A 36 23.71 9.54 5.98
N HIS A 37 23.92 9.47 4.67
CA HIS A 37 23.43 10.47 3.71
C HIS A 37 21.90 10.58 3.72
N PHE A 38 21.20 9.44 3.65
CA PHE A 38 19.73 9.39 3.63
C PHE A 38 19.11 9.45 5.04
N LYS A 39 19.92 9.56 6.10
CA LYS A 39 19.46 9.61 7.51
C LYS A 39 18.59 8.41 7.90
N VAL A 40 18.93 7.22 7.40
CA VAL A 40 18.25 5.96 7.71
C VAL A 40 19.12 5.06 8.59
N SER A 41 18.51 4.19 9.38
CA SER A 41 19.25 3.21 10.19
C SER A 41 20.03 2.23 9.29
N ARG A 42 21.33 2.07 9.55
CA ARG A 42 22.19 1.12 8.84
C ARG A 42 21.69 -0.33 8.91
N ASP A 43 21.20 -0.76 10.07
CA ASP A 43 20.69 -2.13 10.24
C ASP A 43 19.36 -2.33 9.50
N THR A 44 18.53 -1.29 9.46
CA THR A 44 17.30 -1.30 8.64
C THR A 44 17.66 -1.42 7.15
N LEU A 45 18.61 -0.62 6.68
CA LEU A 45 19.06 -0.64 5.29
C LEU A 45 19.64 -2.01 4.90
N ARG A 46 20.51 -2.59 5.74
CA ARG A 46 21.07 -3.94 5.53
C ARG A 46 19.98 -5.00 5.45
N ARG A 47 19.01 -4.99 6.38
CA ARG A 47 17.87 -5.92 6.38
C ARG A 47 17.02 -5.78 5.11
N ARG A 48 16.79 -4.54 4.64
CA ARG A 48 15.99 -4.28 3.43
C ARG A 48 16.72 -4.73 2.17
N MET A 49 18.05 -4.56 2.11
CA MET A 49 18.87 -5.10 1.02
C MET A 49 18.87 -6.62 0.97
N ALA A 50 18.81 -7.29 2.12
CA ALA A 50 18.69 -8.74 2.21
C ALA A 50 17.28 -9.28 1.85
N GLY A 51 16.40 -8.44 1.29
CA GLY A 51 15.05 -8.82 0.87
C GLY A 51 13.97 -8.70 1.96
N GLY A 52 14.29 -8.12 3.12
CA GLY A 52 13.29 -7.94 4.17
C GLY A 52 12.17 -6.98 3.75
N ASN A 53 10.93 -7.26 4.11
CA ASN A 53 9.76 -6.46 3.75
C ASN A 53 9.71 -5.07 4.42
N SER A 54 9.02 -4.12 3.77
CA SER A 54 8.64 -2.84 4.36
C SER A 54 7.50 -3.04 5.32
N ARG A 55 7.24 -2.05 6.18
CA ARG A 55 6.06 -2.08 7.06
C ARG A 55 4.76 -2.16 6.26
N ALA A 56 4.69 -1.47 5.12
CA ALA A 56 3.51 -1.50 4.25
C ALA A 56 3.32 -2.87 3.58
N GLN A 57 4.41 -3.47 3.09
CA GLN A 57 4.39 -4.82 2.47
C GLN A 57 4.03 -5.90 3.50
N ALA A 58 4.61 -5.84 4.70
CA ALA A 58 4.29 -6.80 5.76
C ALA A 58 2.81 -6.68 6.21
N ARG A 59 2.24 -5.47 6.17
CA ARG A 59 0.83 -5.25 6.48
C ARG A 59 -0.11 -5.74 5.38
N GLU A 60 0.32 -5.63 4.12
CA GLU A 60 -0.45 -6.01 2.93
C GLU A 60 -0.92 -7.48 2.97
N ILE A 61 -0.10 -8.38 3.52
CA ILE A 61 -0.44 -9.80 3.69
C ILE A 61 -1.75 -10.00 4.47
N ASN A 62 -2.03 -9.10 5.41
CA ASN A 62 -3.22 -9.17 6.26
C ASN A 62 -4.36 -8.26 5.77
N GLN A 63 -4.21 -7.58 4.63
CA GLN A 63 -5.25 -6.71 4.08
C GLN A 63 -6.22 -7.51 3.19
N ILE A 64 -7.47 -7.08 3.20
CA ILE A 64 -8.53 -7.63 2.33
C ILE A 64 -8.19 -7.39 0.86
N LEU A 65 -7.77 -6.16 0.55
CA LEU A 65 -7.26 -5.73 -0.74
C LEU A 65 -5.77 -5.43 -0.61
N SER A 66 -5.00 -5.81 -1.62
CA SER A 66 -3.60 -5.43 -1.75
C SER A 66 -3.47 -3.90 -1.90
N ASN A 67 -2.28 -3.37 -1.62
CA ASN A 67 -2.01 -1.94 -1.77
C ASN A 67 -2.24 -1.48 -3.22
N ALA A 68 -1.94 -2.34 -4.20
CA ALA A 68 -2.17 -2.07 -5.62
C ALA A 68 -3.67 -2.01 -5.99
N GLU A 69 -4.47 -2.88 -5.39
CA GLU A 69 -5.93 -2.88 -5.55
C GLU A 69 -6.58 -1.67 -4.89
N GLU A 70 -6.16 -1.32 -3.67
CA GLU A 70 -6.63 -0.10 -2.99
C GLU A 70 -6.26 1.15 -3.80
N LYS A 71 -5.06 1.23 -4.37
CA LYS A 71 -4.67 2.32 -5.29
C LYS A 71 -5.57 2.39 -6.52
N THR A 72 -6.05 1.25 -7.02
CA THR A 72 -6.98 1.21 -8.14
C THR A 72 -8.32 1.82 -7.77
N LEU A 73 -8.86 1.48 -6.58
CA LEU A 73 -10.06 2.11 -6.04
C LEU A 73 -9.88 3.62 -5.86
N VAL A 74 -8.77 4.07 -5.30
CA VAL A 74 -8.48 5.51 -5.14
C VAL A 74 -8.51 6.23 -6.49
N ARG A 75 -7.87 5.67 -7.53
CA ARG A 75 -7.92 6.25 -8.88
C ARG A 75 -9.35 6.35 -9.42
N TRP A 76 -10.19 5.34 -9.17
CA TRP A 76 -11.59 5.38 -9.57
C TRP A 76 -12.35 6.46 -8.81
N ILE A 77 -12.20 6.56 -7.49
CA ILE A 77 -12.80 7.63 -6.67
C ILE A 77 -12.40 9.00 -7.23
N THR A 78 -11.11 9.23 -7.47
CA THR A 78 -10.62 10.51 -8.01
C THR A 78 -11.26 10.84 -9.36
N ARG A 79 -11.44 9.87 -10.26
CA ARG A 79 -12.11 10.07 -11.55
C ARG A 79 -13.59 10.42 -11.37
N TYR A 80 -14.30 9.71 -10.49
CA TYR A 80 -15.70 9.97 -10.18
C TYR A 80 -15.91 11.36 -9.57
N THR A 81 -15.09 11.72 -8.58
CA THR A 81 -15.12 13.06 -7.97
C THR A 81 -14.85 14.16 -9.00
N ARG A 82 -13.87 13.97 -9.90
CA ARG A 82 -13.58 14.93 -10.97
C ARG A 82 -14.71 15.04 -12.00
N ALA A 83 -15.48 13.98 -12.21
CA ALA A 83 -16.65 13.99 -13.08
C ALA A 83 -17.90 14.61 -12.42
N GLY A 84 -17.78 15.14 -11.19
CA GLY A 84 -18.88 15.79 -10.46
C GLY A 84 -19.84 14.82 -9.77
N SER A 85 -19.55 13.52 -9.77
CA SER A 85 -20.39 12.49 -9.14
C SER A 85 -19.58 11.72 -8.08
N PRO A 86 -19.56 12.17 -6.82
CA PRO A 86 -18.83 11.47 -5.77
C PRO A 86 -19.40 10.07 -5.56
N MET A 87 -18.51 9.09 -5.42
CA MET A 87 -18.89 7.69 -5.25
C MET A 87 -19.54 7.46 -3.88
N THR A 88 -20.70 6.79 -3.85
CA THR A 88 -21.38 6.44 -2.59
C THR A 88 -20.60 5.36 -1.84
N PRO A 89 -20.72 5.28 -0.50
CA PRO A 89 -20.06 4.24 0.30
C PRO A 89 -20.43 2.82 -0.16
N SER A 90 -21.69 2.60 -0.55
CA SER A 90 -22.19 1.30 -1.04
C SER A 90 -21.50 0.92 -2.35
N LEU A 91 -21.44 1.84 -3.32
CA LEU A 91 -20.76 1.61 -4.60
C LEU A 91 -19.27 1.34 -4.41
N LEU A 92 -18.61 2.06 -3.50
CA LEU A 92 -17.20 1.82 -3.18
C LEU A 92 -16.97 0.40 -2.64
N LYS A 93 -17.88 -0.09 -1.79
CA LYS A 93 -17.81 -1.46 -1.25
C LYS A 93 -18.04 -2.51 -2.34
N GLU A 94 -18.99 -2.28 -3.25
CA GLU A 94 -19.25 -3.17 -4.38
C GLU A 94 -18.04 -3.28 -5.32
N LEU A 95 -17.37 -2.17 -5.61
CA LEU A 95 -16.16 -2.15 -6.42
C LEU A 95 -14.97 -2.83 -5.72
N ALA A 96 -14.86 -2.67 -4.41
CA ALA A 96 -13.87 -3.40 -3.61
C ALA A 96 -14.09 -4.92 -3.68
N GLU A 97 -15.34 -5.36 -3.56
CA GLU A 97 -15.71 -6.76 -3.72
C GLU A 97 -15.45 -7.28 -5.13
N LEU A 98 -15.73 -6.49 -6.16
CA LEU A 98 -15.45 -6.84 -7.55
C LEU A 98 -13.95 -7.12 -7.74
N ILE A 99 -13.09 -6.21 -7.28
CA ILE A 99 -11.64 -6.35 -7.39
C ILE A 99 -11.16 -7.61 -6.64
N ARG A 100 -11.64 -7.82 -5.41
CA ARG A 100 -11.27 -8.99 -4.60
C ARG A 100 -11.68 -10.29 -5.29
N ARG A 101 -12.91 -10.39 -5.78
CA ARG A 101 -13.42 -11.56 -6.50
C ARG A 101 -12.60 -11.83 -7.76
N GLN A 102 -12.25 -10.79 -8.51
CA GLN A 102 -11.42 -10.92 -9.69
C GLN A 102 -10.03 -11.47 -9.36
N ARG A 103 -9.40 -11.03 -8.26
CA ARG A 103 -8.13 -11.58 -7.78
C ARG A 103 -8.27 -13.04 -7.38
N VAL A 104 -9.26 -13.39 -6.56
CA VAL A 104 -9.50 -14.77 -6.12
C VAL A 104 -9.70 -15.70 -7.33
N ARG A 105 -10.52 -15.28 -8.29
CA ARG A 105 -10.74 -16.02 -9.54
C ARG A 105 -9.43 -16.22 -10.33
N ARG A 106 -8.59 -15.18 -10.45
CA ARG A 106 -7.30 -15.27 -11.15
C ARG A 106 -6.27 -16.15 -10.46
N VAL A 107 -6.20 -16.12 -9.13
CA VAL A 107 -5.18 -16.86 -8.35
C VAL A 107 -5.56 -18.32 -8.15
N LEU A 108 -6.83 -18.60 -7.84
CA LEU A 108 -7.28 -19.93 -7.45
C LEU A 108 -8.00 -20.69 -8.57
N GLY A 109 -8.44 -20.00 -9.63
CA GLY A 109 -9.15 -20.63 -10.76
C GLY A 109 -10.47 -21.32 -10.41
N ASN A 110 -10.97 -21.17 -9.17
CA ASN A 110 -12.09 -21.93 -8.64
C ASN A 110 -13.25 -21.01 -8.23
N GLU A 111 -14.38 -21.13 -8.93
CA GLU A 111 -15.63 -20.41 -8.63
C GLU A 111 -16.20 -20.74 -7.24
N ALA A 112 -15.97 -21.96 -6.72
CA ALA A 112 -16.47 -22.37 -5.41
C ALA A 112 -15.84 -21.56 -4.27
N VAL A 113 -14.57 -21.15 -4.41
CA VAL A 113 -13.87 -20.33 -3.40
C VAL A 113 -14.34 -18.87 -3.44
N VAL A 114 -14.73 -18.38 -4.61
CA VAL A 114 -15.31 -17.04 -4.77
C VAL A 114 -16.62 -16.94 -3.99
N ASN A 115 -17.43 -18.00 -3.99
CA ASN A 115 -18.74 -18.04 -3.34
C ASN A 115 -18.69 -18.27 -1.83
N THR A 116 -17.59 -18.81 -1.29
CA THR A 116 -17.37 -19.01 0.15
C THR A 116 -16.59 -17.87 0.81
N THR A 117 -16.07 -16.92 0.03
CA THR A 117 -15.32 -15.78 0.57
C THR A 117 -16.26 -14.86 1.35
N PRO A 118 -16.02 -14.61 2.66
CA PRO A 118 -16.90 -13.77 3.47
C PRO A 118 -16.96 -12.35 2.90
N PRO A 119 -18.12 -11.68 2.91
CA PRO A 119 -18.22 -10.31 2.42
C PRO A 119 -17.32 -9.37 3.23
N ILE A 120 -16.87 -8.29 2.59
CA ILE A 120 -16.09 -7.24 3.21
C ILE A 120 -16.90 -6.65 4.38
N GLY A 121 -16.28 -6.64 5.57
CA GLY A 121 -16.91 -6.12 6.78
C GLY A 121 -17.26 -4.63 6.68
N HIS A 122 -18.24 -4.18 7.46
CA HIS A 122 -18.69 -2.78 7.49
C HIS A 122 -17.57 -1.81 7.91
N GLU A 123 -16.70 -2.22 8.85
CA GLU A 123 -15.54 -1.46 9.31
C GLU A 123 -14.46 -1.23 8.24
N TRP A 124 -14.47 -1.99 7.15
CA TRP A 124 -13.45 -1.85 6.11
C TRP A 124 -13.51 -0.47 5.45
N LEU A 125 -14.71 0.06 5.18
CA LEU A 125 -14.88 1.39 4.59
C LEU A 125 -14.29 2.49 5.47
N TYR A 126 -14.48 2.39 6.79
CA TYR A 126 -13.92 3.33 7.76
C TYR A 126 -12.38 3.29 7.74
N ARG A 127 -11.81 2.08 7.81
CA ARG A 127 -10.35 1.89 7.74
C ARG A 127 -9.75 2.37 6.42
N PHE A 128 -10.41 2.08 5.29
CA PHE A 128 -10.00 2.51 3.96
C PHE A 128 -9.99 4.04 3.84
N ARG A 129 -11.04 4.72 4.30
CA ARG A 129 -11.11 6.19 4.32
C ARG A 129 -10.01 6.81 5.17
N ASN A 130 -9.79 6.29 6.37
CA ASN A 130 -8.71 6.76 7.24
C ASN A 130 -7.32 6.48 6.67
N GLN A 131 -7.20 5.53 5.74
CA GLN A 131 -5.94 5.17 5.11
C GLN A 131 -5.62 6.01 3.87
N HIS A 132 -6.63 6.40 3.09
CA HIS A 132 -6.43 6.99 1.75
C HIS A 132 -7.12 8.34 1.50
N LEU A 133 -8.13 8.72 2.30
CA LEU A 133 -9.00 9.88 2.04
C LEU A 133 -8.91 10.96 3.12
N THR A 134 -7.79 10.98 3.88
CA THR A 134 -7.46 12.14 4.72
C THR A 134 -6.91 13.25 3.84
N VAL A 135 -7.82 14.00 3.22
CA VAL A 135 -7.59 15.34 2.65
C VAL A 135 -8.23 16.35 3.60
#